data_AF-A0A6G3MIY2-F1
#
_entry.id   AF-A0A6G3MIY2-F1
#
_cell.length_a   1.000
_cell.length_b   1.000
_cell.length_c   1.000
_cell.angle_alpha   90.00
_cell.angle_beta   90.00
_cell.angle_gamma   90.00
#
_symmetry.space_group_name_H-M   'P 1'
#
loop_
_entity.id
_entity.type
_entity.pdbx_description
1 polymer ?
#
loop_
_entity_poly.entity_id
_entity_poly.type
_entity_poly.pdbx_seq_one_letter_code
_entity_poly.pdbx_strand_id
1 'polypeptide(L)'
;VLKNSDLIFICVNTPTKTYGIGKGLALDMSFLEKAAYNIRDSCKKREVIVVEKSTVPVKSAERIYQILNSQIRTDTKFYILSNPEFLSEGNAIDNILYPDRVLIGGVESNKGVVAIQALKDIYLNWVDESKIITTNLWSAELSKLVL
;
A
#
# COMPACT_ATOMS: atom_id res chain seq x y z
N VAL A 1 11.74 12.00 9.30
CA VAL A 1 11.54 11.19 8.07
C VAL A 1 10.19 11.49 7.43
N LEU A 2 9.05 11.11 8.03
CA LEU A 2 7.70 11.26 7.44
C LEU A 2 7.34 12.68 6.94
N LYS A 3 7.76 13.73 7.66
CA LYS A 3 7.42 15.14 7.33
C LYS A 3 7.71 15.55 5.88
N ASN A 4 8.78 14.98 5.28
CA ASN A 4 9.29 15.38 3.97
C ASN A 4 9.21 14.26 2.92
N SER A 5 8.51 13.16 3.18
CA SER A 5 8.40 12.03 2.26
C SER A 5 7.35 12.30 1.16
N ASP A 6 7.72 12.07 -0.11
CA ASP A 6 6.77 12.09 -1.24
C ASP A 6 5.98 10.79 -1.35
N LEU A 7 6.63 9.69 -0.99
CA LEU A 7 6.07 8.34 -1.02
C LEU A 7 6.42 7.60 0.28
N ILE A 8 5.42 6.96 0.89
CA ILE A 8 5.56 6.22 2.15
C ILE A 8 4.98 4.81 1.96
N PHE A 9 5.81 3.79 2.16
CA PHE A 9 5.35 2.41 2.24
C PHE A 9 4.87 2.06 3.65
N ILE A 10 3.76 1.33 3.75
CA ILE A 10 3.30 0.68 4.97
C ILE A 10 3.60 -0.83 4.85
N CYS A 11 4.65 -1.26 5.54
CA CYS A 11 5.13 -2.64 5.58
C CYS A 11 5.02 -3.18 7.02
N VAL A 12 3.78 -3.35 7.51
CA VAL A 12 3.54 -3.80 8.89
C VAL A 12 2.84 -5.15 8.87
N ASN A 13 3.14 -5.97 9.88
CA ASN A 13 2.47 -7.25 10.03
C ASN A 13 1.01 -7.05 10.42
N THR A 14 0.14 -7.87 9.84
CA THR A 14 -1.27 -8.00 10.24
C THR A 14 -1.54 -9.42 10.71
N PRO A 15 -1.16 -9.76 11.96
CA PRO A 15 -1.30 -11.12 12.48
C PRO A 15 -2.77 -11.52 12.58
N THR A 16 -3.05 -12.82 12.60
CA THR A 16 -4.42 -13.32 12.83
C THR A 16 -4.92 -12.92 14.22
N LYS A 17 -6.17 -12.44 14.30
CA LYS A 17 -6.81 -12.05 15.57
C LYS A 17 -6.88 -13.23 16.53
N THR A 18 -6.45 -13.01 17.77
CA THR A 18 -6.50 -14.02 18.85
C THR A 18 -7.75 -13.91 19.73
N TYR A 19 -8.58 -12.88 19.52
CA TYR A 19 -9.81 -12.61 20.29
C TYR A 19 -10.88 -11.88 19.45
N GLY A 20 -12.11 -11.86 19.95
CA GLY A 20 -13.26 -11.15 19.36
C GLY A 20 -13.81 -11.77 18.07
N ILE A 21 -14.63 -11.02 17.35
CA ILE A 21 -15.20 -11.43 16.06
C ILE A 21 -14.07 -11.70 15.06
N GLY A 22 -14.13 -12.88 14.42
CA GLY A 22 -13.11 -13.33 13.48
C GLY A 22 -11.85 -13.91 14.15
N LYS A 23 -11.91 -14.31 15.43
CA LYS A 23 -10.80 -15.02 16.09
C LYS A 23 -10.32 -16.22 15.26
N GLY A 24 -9.01 -16.29 15.03
CA GLY A 24 -8.36 -17.36 14.26
C GLY A 24 -8.54 -17.29 12.74
N LEU A 25 -9.30 -16.31 12.23
CA LEU A 25 -9.65 -16.22 10.80
C LEU A 25 -9.40 -14.83 10.21
N ALA A 26 -9.75 -13.77 10.93
CA ALA A 26 -9.57 -12.40 10.50
C ALA A 26 -8.19 -11.87 10.91
N LEU A 27 -7.67 -10.91 10.15
CA LEU A 27 -6.40 -10.25 10.42
C LEU A 27 -6.60 -9.06 11.38
N ASP A 28 -5.64 -8.85 12.26
CA ASP A 28 -5.56 -7.69 13.15
C ASP A 28 -4.93 -6.51 12.42
N MET A 29 -5.73 -5.48 12.20
CA MET A 29 -5.36 -4.27 11.45
C MET A 29 -4.75 -3.20 12.34
N SER A 30 -4.61 -3.43 13.66
CA SER A 30 -4.18 -2.42 14.63
C SER A 30 -2.85 -1.75 14.28
N PHE A 31 -1.89 -2.50 13.73
CA PHE A 31 -0.61 -1.94 13.30
C PHE A 31 -0.74 -1.07 12.04
N LEU A 32 -1.57 -1.49 11.09
CA LEU A 32 -1.86 -0.72 9.88
C LEU A 32 -2.53 0.62 10.25
N GLU A 33 -3.53 0.57 11.14
CA GLU A 33 -4.23 1.76 11.60
C GLU A 33 -3.29 2.72 12.34
N LYS A 34 -2.44 2.20 13.24
CA LYS A 34 -1.43 3.01 13.94
C LYS A 34 -0.46 3.68 12.97
N ALA A 35 -0.01 2.96 11.93
CA ALA A 35 0.86 3.53 10.91
C ALA A 35 0.14 4.64 10.13
N ALA A 36 -1.11 4.43 9.72
CA ALA A 36 -1.92 5.43 9.03
C ALA A 36 -2.16 6.69 9.89
N TYR A 37 -2.45 6.54 11.18
CA TYR A 37 -2.57 7.66 12.11
C TYR A 37 -1.25 8.45 12.23
N ASN A 38 -0.12 7.75 12.37
CA ASN A 38 1.18 8.40 12.45
C ASN A 38 1.52 9.17 11.16
N ILE A 39 1.20 8.62 9.98
CA ILE A 39 1.37 9.30 8.69
C ILE A 39 0.51 10.57 8.64
N ARG A 40 -0.78 10.47 8.97
CA ARG A 40 -1.72 11.61 9.01
C ARG A 40 -1.20 12.74 9.88
N ASP A 41 -0.74 12.42 11.08
CA ASP A 41 -0.39 13.42 12.10
C ASP A 41 1.01 14.02 11.85
N SER A 42 1.91 13.26 11.22
CA SER A 42 3.29 13.66 10.98
C SER A 42 3.52 14.38 9.65
N CYS A 43 2.78 14.08 8.59
CA CYS A 43 3.02 14.65 7.26
C CYS A 43 2.66 16.15 7.20
N LYS A 44 3.45 16.91 6.43
CA LYS A 44 3.26 18.36 6.22
C LYS A 44 3.33 18.79 4.75
N LYS A 45 3.58 17.85 3.82
CA LYS A 45 3.57 18.12 2.37
C LYS A 45 2.14 18.29 1.88
N ARG A 46 1.95 19.02 0.76
CA ARG A 46 0.63 19.21 0.15
C ARG A 46 0.06 17.92 -0.44
N GLU A 47 0.92 17.06 -0.96
CA GLU A 47 0.55 15.81 -1.62
C GLU A 47 1.54 14.73 -1.17
N VAL A 48 1.03 13.56 -0.78
CA VAL A 48 1.82 12.40 -0.33
C VAL A 48 1.20 11.12 -0.89
N ILE A 49 2.03 10.24 -1.44
CA ILE A 49 1.63 8.90 -1.87
C ILE A 49 1.86 7.93 -0.72
N VAL A 50 0.83 7.15 -0.38
CA VAL A 50 0.90 6.10 0.64
C VAL A 50 0.69 4.76 -0.05
N VAL A 51 1.68 3.88 0.06
CA VAL A 51 1.69 2.58 -0.61
C VAL A 51 1.53 1.50 0.43
N GLU A 52 0.44 0.76 0.32
CA GLU A 52 0.21 -0.47 1.07
C GLU A 52 0.99 -1.60 0.37
N LYS A 53 1.96 -2.24 1.07
CA LYS A 53 2.85 -3.28 0.51
C LYS A 53 2.51 -4.70 1.00
N SER A 54 1.87 -4.80 2.17
CA SER A 54 1.85 -5.99 3.01
C SER A 54 0.80 -7.01 2.53
N THR A 55 0.84 -8.22 3.05
CA THR A 55 -0.25 -9.20 2.89
C THR A 55 -1.44 -8.82 3.78
N VAL A 56 -2.22 -7.86 3.33
CA VAL A 56 -3.39 -7.36 4.07
C VAL A 56 -4.70 -7.81 3.41
N PRO A 57 -5.80 -7.88 4.19
CA PRO A 57 -7.09 -8.30 3.67
C PRO A 57 -7.64 -7.26 2.68
N VAL A 58 -8.63 -7.69 1.87
CA VAL A 58 -9.43 -6.77 1.06
C VAL A 58 -9.96 -5.63 1.95
N LYS A 59 -9.99 -4.40 1.43
CA LYS A 59 -10.43 -3.15 2.09
C LYS A 59 -9.41 -2.46 2.98
N SER A 60 -8.14 -2.87 2.93
CA SER A 60 -7.10 -2.25 3.74
C SER A 60 -6.78 -0.83 3.26
N ALA A 61 -6.71 -0.65 1.95
CA ALA A 61 -6.53 0.65 1.33
C ALA A 61 -7.73 1.58 1.60
N GLU A 62 -8.97 1.06 1.63
CA GLU A 62 -10.16 1.80 2.04
C GLU A 62 -10.05 2.25 3.51
N ARG A 63 -9.59 1.38 4.40
CA ARG A 63 -9.39 1.72 5.82
C ARG A 63 -8.32 2.80 6.01
N ILE A 64 -7.20 2.69 5.29
CA ILE A 64 -6.15 3.73 5.26
C ILE A 64 -6.75 5.05 4.78
N TYR A 65 -7.56 5.02 3.70
CA TYR A 65 -8.22 6.21 3.17
C TYR A 65 -9.11 6.91 4.19
N GLN A 66 -9.94 6.16 4.90
CA GLN A 66 -10.81 6.70 5.94
C GLN A 66 -10.01 7.35 7.08
N ILE A 67 -8.89 6.74 7.49
CA ILE A 67 -8.04 7.28 8.56
C ILE A 67 -7.36 8.57 8.10
N LEU A 68 -6.73 8.55 6.92
CA LEU A 68 -5.99 9.68 6.38
C LEU A 68 -6.90 10.89 6.07
N ASN A 69 -8.17 10.65 5.73
CA ASN A 69 -9.17 11.69 5.45
C ASN A 69 -10.16 11.95 6.60
N SER A 70 -9.90 11.40 7.80
CA SER A 70 -10.74 11.67 8.97
C SER A 70 -10.65 13.14 9.40
N GLN A 71 -11.67 13.64 10.14
CA GLN A 71 -12.02 15.05 10.42
C GLN A 71 -10.92 15.99 10.99
N ILE A 72 -9.68 15.53 11.16
CA ILE A 72 -8.54 16.41 11.46
C ILE A 72 -8.15 17.13 10.17
N ARG A 73 -8.27 18.46 10.16
CA ARG A 73 -7.81 19.31 9.06
C ARG A 73 -6.30 19.13 8.89
N THR A 74 -5.92 18.34 7.90
CA THR A 74 -4.58 18.34 7.31
C THR A 74 -4.67 18.98 5.94
N ASP A 75 -3.73 19.88 5.63
CA ASP A 75 -3.58 20.44 4.28
C ASP A 75 -2.94 19.44 3.31
N THR A 76 -2.60 18.24 3.80
CA THR A 76 -2.02 17.14 3.03
C THR A 76 -3.12 16.35 2.32
N LYS A 77 -3.00 16.20 1.00
CA LYS A 77 -3.78 15.24 0.21
C LYS A 77 -3.01 13.93 0.12
N PHE A 78 -3.69 12.83 0.44
CA PHE A 78 -3.09 11.50 0.38
C PHE A 78 -3.62 10.73 -0.83
N TYR A 79 -2.69 10.08 -1.55
CA TYR A 79 -3.00 9.18 -2.66
C TYR A 79 -2.59 7.77 -2.27
N ILE A 80 -3.55 6.85 -2.23
CA ILE A 80 -3.31 5.50 -1.74
C ILE A 80 -3.15 4.56 -2.91
N LEU A 81 -2.08 3.78 -2.86
CA LEU A 81 -1.79 2.69 -3.78
C LEU A 81 -1.72 1.37 -3.01
N SER A 82 -2.10 0.28 -3.65
CA SER A 82 -1.78 -1.07 -3.20
C SER A 82 -0.67 -1.61 -4.09
N ASN A 83 0.35 -2.20 -3.50
CA ASN A 83 1.46 -2.80 -4.20
C ASN A 83 1.83 -4.11 -3.51
N PRO A 84 1.03 -5.18 -3.69
CA PRO A 84 1.26 -6.44 -2.99
C PRO A 84 2.67 -6.98 -3.24
N GLU A 85 3.23 -7.66 -2.24
CA GLU A 85 4.50 -8.36 -2.38
C GLU A 85 4.29 -9.84 -2.74
N PHE A 86 5.17 -10.39 -3.59
CA PHE A 86 5.16 -11.79 -4.02
C PHE A 86 6.51 -12.45 -3.65
N LEU A 87 6.93 -12.25 -2.40
CA LEU A 87 8.20 -12.80 -1.90
C LEU A 87 8.00 -14.21 -1.38
N SER A 88 9.01 -15.05 -1.58
CA SER A 88 9.13 -16.37 -0.98
C SER A 88 10.32 -16.40 0.00
N GLU A 89 10.16 -17.05 1.14
CA GLU A 89 11.26 -17.22 2.09
C GLU A 89 12.44 -17.93 1.42
N GLY A 90 13.65 -17.43 1.66
CA GLY A 90 14.88 -17.95 1.05
C GLY A 90 15.28 -17.31 -0.27
N ASN A 91 14.36 -16.67 -1.02
CA ASN A 91 14.65 -16.04 -2.33
C ASN A 91 14.28 -14.55 -2.38
N ALA A 92 14.13 -13.88 -1.23
CA ALA A 92 13.60 -12.52 -1.16
C ALA A 92 14.39 -11.51 -2.00
N ILE A 93 15.73 -11.59 -2.01
CA ILE A 93 16.58 -10.68 -2.81
C ILE A 93 16.32 -10.88 -4.31
N ASP A 94 16.33 -12.13 -4.78
CA ASP A 94 16.08 -12.44 -6.19
C ASP A 94 14.66 -12.08 -6.60
N ASN A 95 13.67 -12.28 -5.73
CA ASN A 95 12.29 -11.89 -6.00
C ASN A 95 12.10 -10.36 -6.09
N ILE A 96 12.94 -9.57 -5.41
CA ILE A 96 12.93 -8.10 -5.50
C ILE A 96 13.65 -7.61 -6.76
N LEU A 97 14.81 -8.20 -7.08
CA LEU A 97 15.65 -7.79 -8.21
C LEU A 97 15.11 -8.29 -9.55
N TYR A 98 14.53 -9.48 -9.57
CA TYR A 98 14.02 -10.16 -10.76
C TYR A 98 12.59 -10.67 -10.55
N PRO A 99 11.62 -9.79 -10.26
CA PRO A 99 10.25 -10.22 -10.07
C PRO A 99 9.67 -10.83 -11.34
N ASP A 100 8.76 -11.79 -11.19
CA ASP A 100 7.92 -12.27 -12.29
C ASP A 100 6.99 -11.15 -12.77
N ARG A 101 6.42 -10.42 -11.81
CA ARG A 101 5.56 -9.25 -12.03
C ARG A 101 5.57 -8.30 -10.84
N VAL A 102 5.33 -7.02 -11.10
CA VAL A 102 5.02 -6.00 -10.10
C VAL A 102 3.59 -5.57 -10.31
N LEU A 103 2.77 -5.63 -9.26
CA LEU A 103 1.37 -5.22 -9.31
C LEU A 103 1.19 -3.88 -8.60
N ILE A 104 0.59 -2.89 -9.26
CA ILE A 104 0.28 -1.58 -8.69
C ILE A 104 -1.20 -1.28 -8.87
N GLY A 105 -1.92 -1.18 -7.76
CA GLY A 105 -3.31 -0.77 -7.70
C GLY A 105 -3.45 0.69 -7.29
N GLY A 106 -4.33 1.45 -7.94
CA GLY A 106 -4.68 2.80 -7.51
C GLY A 106 -6.10 3.21 -7.89
N VAL A 107 -6.49 4.44 -7.56
CA VAL A 107 -7.81 4.98 -7.92
C VAL A 107 -7.75 5.56 -9.34
N GLU A 108 -8.76 5.25 -10.16
CA GLU A 108 -8.93 5.80 -11.52
C GLU A 108 -9.35 7.27 -11.47
N SER A 109 -8.38 8.15 -11.23
CA SER A 109 -8.54 9.60 -11.27
C SER A 109 -7.27 10.23 -11.83
N ASN A 110 -7.34 11.47 -12.35
CA ASN A 110 -6.17 12.14 -12.91
C ASN A 110 -4.97 12.15 -11.96
N LYS A 111 -5.22 12.36 -10.65
CA LYS A 111 -4.17 12.34 -9.63
C LYS A 111 -3.77 10.93 -9.21
N GLY A 112 -4.69 9.97 -9.23
CA GLY A 112 -4.38 8.56 -8.97
C GLY A 112 -3.48 7.95 -10.04
N VAL A 113 -3.69 8.28 -11.31
CA VAL A 113 -2.81 7.87 -12.43
C VAL A 113 -1.40 8.46 -12.25
N VAL A 114 -1.28 9.72 -11.85
CA VAL A 114 0.02 10.33 -11.52
C VAL A 114 0.70 9.61 -10.35
N ALA A 115 -0.04 9.22 -9.32
CA ALA A 115 0.52 8.46 -8.19
C ALA A 115 0.99 7.06 -8.62
N ILE A 116 0.20 6.34 -9.43
CA ILE A 116 0.59 5.05 -10.02
C ILE A 116 1.87 5.22 -10.83
N GLN A 117 1.95 6.24 -11.68
CA GLN A 117 3.12 6.50 -12.51
C GLN A 117 4.36 6.78 -11.65
N ALA A 118 4.25 7.58 -10.60
CA ALA A 118 5.38 7.86 -9.70
C ALA A 118 5.94 6.59 -9.03
N LEU A 119 5.08 5.64 -8.64
CA LEU A 119 5.54 4.35 -8.12
C LEU A 119 6.11 3.45 -9.23
N LYS A 120 5.49 3.45 -10.41
CA LYS A 120 5.98 2.72 -11.59
C LYS A 120 7.38 3.19 -11.99
N ASP A 121 7.64 4.49 -12.00
CA ASP A 121 8.95 5.09 -12.32
C ASP A 121 10.05 4.60 -11.38
N ILE A 122 9.72 4.33 -10.10
CA ILE A 122 10.67 3.71 -9.17
C ILE A 122 11.03 2.30 -9.66
N TYR A 123 10.03 1.46 -9.95
CA TYR A 123 10.27 0.09 -10.41
C TYR A 123 10.98 0.00 -11.76
N LEU A 124 10.71 0.94 -12.68
CA LEU A 124 11.33 0.99 -14.01
C LEU A 124 12.86 1.20 -13.98
N ASN A 125 13.44 1.53 -12.82
CA ASN A 125 14.90 1.60 -12.67
C ASN A 125 15.57 0.21 -12.80
N TRP A 126 14.86 -0.88 -12.54
CA TRP A 126 15.42 -2.24 -12.64
C TRP A 126 14.45 -3.32 -13.15
N VAL A 127 13.15 -3.03 -13.21
CA VAL A 127 12.11 -3.95 -13.69
C VAL A 127 11.66 -3.54 -15.09
N ASP A 128 11.62 -4.51 -16.00
CA ASP A 128 11.07 -4.32 -17.36
C ASP A 128 9.60 -3.89 -17.30
N GLU A 129 9.22 -2.91 -18.12
CA GLU A 129 7.86 -2.37 -18.14
C GLU A 129 6.79 -3.45 -18.41
N SER A 130 7.10 -4.46 -19.24
CA SER A 130 6.19 -5.57 -19.55
C SER A 130 5.83 -6.42 -18.33
N LYS A 131 6.62 -6.33 -17.25
CA LYS A 131 6.37 -7.01 -15.97
C LYS A 131 5.61 -6.14 -14.96
N ILE A 132 5.33 -4.88 -15.28
CA ILE A 132 4.59 -3.98 -14.38
C ILE A 132 3.12 -3.92 -14.79
N ILE A 133 2.26 -4.46 -13.94
CA ILE A 133 0.81 -4.50 -14.14
C ILE A 133 0.19 -3.41 -13.28
N THR A 134 -0.55 -2.50 -13.92
CA THR A 134 -1.33 -1.46 -13.23
C THR A 134 -2.81 -1.79 -13.28
N THR A 135 -3.52 -1.60 -12.17
CA THR A 135 -4.96 -1.91 -12.07
C THR A 135 -5.66 -0.98 -11.08
N ASN A 136 -6.97 -1.13 -10.90
CA ASN A 136 -7.68 -0.49 -9.82
C ASN A 136 -7.27 -1.08 -8.44
N LEU A 137 -7.49 -0.30 -7.39
CA LEU A 137 -7.11 -0.62 -6.00
C LEU A 137 -7.65 -1.98 -5.52
N TRP A 138 -8.92 -2.28 -5.79
CA TRP A 138 -9.59 -3.50 -5.34
C TRP A 138 -9.06 -4.76 -6.03
N SER A 139 -8.84 -4.69 -7.33
CA SER A 139 -8.26 -5.77 -8.11
C SER A 139 -6.83 -6.09 -7.66
N ALA A 140 -6.05 -5.08 -7.25
CA ALA A 140 -4.71 -5.32 -6.69
C ALA A 140 -4.76 -6.08 -5.36
N GLU A 141 -5.60 -5.65 -4.41
CA GLU A 141 -5.77 -6.34 -3.12
C GLU A 141 -6.27 -7.78 -3.32
N LEU A 142 -7.28 -7.99 -4.17
CA LEU A 142 -7.85 -9.32 -4.44
C LEU A 142 -6.86 -10.28 -5.10
N SER A 143 -6.02 -9.78 -6.01
CA SER A 143 -5.04 -10.61 -6.72
C SER A 143 -4.07 -11.30 -5.76
N LYS A 144 -3.80 -10.73 -4.58
CA LYS A 144 -2.89 -11.34 -3.60
C LYS A 144 -3.54 -12.45 -2.76
N LEU A 145 -4.88 -12.51 -2.69
CA LEU A 145 -5.60 -13.54 -1.96
C LEU A 145 -5.89 -14.79 -2.80
N VAL A 146 -5.93 -14.61 -4.12
CA VAL A 146 -6.26 -15.69 -5.08
C VAL A 146 -5.01 -16.33 -5.67
N LEU A 147 -3.87 -15.63 -5.64
CA LEU A 147 -2.58 -16.05 -6.22
C LEU A 147 -1.54 -16.29 -5.13
#